data_AF-A0A958UGK9-F1
#
_entry.id   AF-A0A958UGK9-F1
#
_cell.length_a   1.000
_cell.length_b   1.000
_cell.length_c   1.000
_cell.angle_alpha   90.00
_cell.angle_beta   90.00
_cell.angle_gamma   90.00
#
_symmetry.space_group_name_H-M   'P 1'
#
loop_
_entity.id
_entity.type
_entity.pdbx_description
1 polymer ?
#
loop_
_entity_poly.entity_id
_entity_poly.type
_entity_poly.pdbx_seq_one_letter_code
_entity_poly.pdbx_strand_id
1 'polypeptide(L)'
;MRNVVRFDEIEFWVDQNIIYCDFNADLLESYQKVDVEEIFYNGISILSNGKYLPILINLEDISSANAIKIFKFLSNSTIVKEIVLSKIFLVRSVGVKVVLSLYNLVGDPVVPIKVCNDFNLAVKYCHKDYSAFNTIS
;
A
#
# COMPACT_ATOMS: atom_id res chain seq x y z
N MET A 1 17.65 -11.26 -9.37
CA MET A 1 17.55 -9.79 -9.29
C MET A 1 16.09 -9.45 -9.09
N ARG A 2 15.75 -8.65 -8.07
CA ARG A 2 14.39 -8.10 -7.94
C ARG A 2 14.26 -6.96 -8.94
N ASN A 3 13.16 -6.93 -9.70
CA ASN A 3 12.83 -5.76 -10.52
C ASN A 3 12.31 -4.68 -9.57
N VAL A 4 13.17 -3.70 -9.32
CA VAL A 4 12.89 -2.56 -8.47
C VAL A 4 12.58 -1.37 -9.38
N VAL A 5 11.46 -0.71 -9.13
CA VAL A 5 11.06 0.53 -9.79
C VAL A 5 11.08 1.63 -8.74
N ARG A 6 11.82 2.70 -9.02
CA ARG A 6 11.93 3.86 -8.12
C ARG A 6 11.37 5.08 -8.82
N PHE A 7 10.48 5.77 -8.12
CA PHE A 7 9.98 7.07 -8.51
C PHE A 7 10.17 8.00 -7.33
N ASP A 8 11.04 8.98 -7.52
CA ASP A 8 11.54 9.84 -6.46
C ASP A 8 12.01 9.01 -5.25
N GLU A 9 11.24 9.06 -4.18
CA GLU A 9 11.58 8.50 -2.88
C GLU A 9 10.64 7.36 -2.48
N ILE A 10 9.89 6.85 -3.46
CA ILE A 10 9.02 5.69 -3.31
C ILE A 10 9.62 4.56 -4.14
N GLU A 11 9.84 3.42 -3.49
CA GLU A 11 10.36 2.23 -4.10
C GLU A 11 9.29 1.16 -4.19
N PHE A 12 9.15 0.57 -5.38
CA PHE A 12 8.25 -0.54 -5.64
C PHE A 12 9.01 -1.75 -6.14
N TRP A 13 8.60 -2.93 -5.70
CA TRP A 13 9.05 -4.19 -6.30
C TRP A 13 7.98 -5.26 -6.13
N VAL A 14 8.09 -6.34 -6.90
CA VAL A 14 7.23 -7.52 -6.73
C VAL A 14 8.05 -8.68 -6.18
N ASP A 15 7.54 -9.30 -5.13
CA ASP A 15 8.04 -10.57 -4.62
C ASP A 15 6.84 -11.43 -4.21
N GLN A 16 6.87 -12.72 -4.54
CA GLN A 16 5.83 -13.70 -4.17
C GLN A 16 4.37 -13.25 -4.46
N ASN A 17 4.12 -12.60 -5.60
CA ASN A 17 2.82 -12.04 -6.01
C ASN A 17 2.31 -10.91 -5.08
N ILE A 18 3.20 -10.20 -4.40
CA ILE A 18 2.90 -9.03 -3.59
C ILE A 18 3.67 -7.86 -4.19
N ILE A 19 2.98 -6.74 -4.40
CA ILE A 19 3.65 -5.47 -4.67
C ILE A 19 4.07 -4.91 -3.33
N TYR A 20 5.35 -4.70 -3.13
CA TYR A 20 5.89 -3.99 -1.98
C TYR A 20 6.10 -2.53 -2.36
N CYS A 21 5.84 -1.64 -1.40
CA CYS A 21 6.00 -0.21 -1.53
C CYS A 21 6.65 0.32 -0.25
N ASP A 22 7.86 0.87 -0.37
CA ASP A 22 8.60 1.52 0.71
C ASP A 22 8.77 3.00 0.42
N PHE A 23 8.88 3.79 1.49
CA PHE A 23 9.17 5.23 1.43
C PHE A 23 10.56 5.47 2.01
N ASN A 24 11.43 6.14 1.25
CA ASN A 24 12.81 6.38 1.64
C ASN A 24 12.99 7.59 2.58
N ALA A 25 11.98 8.46 2.72
CA ALA A 25 11.96 9.53 3.73
C ALA A 25 10.55 10.04 4.07
N ASP A 26 10.46 10.86 5.13
CA ASP A 26 9.27 11.58 5.60
C ASP A 26 8.88 12.69 4.59
N LEU A 27 8.15 12.35 3.53
CA LEU A 27 8.18 13.18 2.32
C LEU A 27 6.92 13.92 1.91
N LEU A 28 5.82 13.79 2.65
CA LEU A 28 4.55 14.36 2.17
C LEU A 28 4.40 15.89 2.27
N GLU A 29 5.40 16.66 2.69
CA GLU A 29 5.23 18.12 2.75
C GLU A 29 5.31 18.81 1.37
N SER A 30 5.88 18.16 0.35
CA SER A 30 6.10 18.77 -0.97
C SER A 30 5.31 18.14 -2.13
N TYR A 31 4.77 16.92 -1.99
CA TYR A 31 4.07 16.26 -3.09
C TYR A 31 2.63 16.74 -3.23
N GLN A 32 2.24 17.12 -4.44
CA GLN A 32 0.84 17.31 -4.75
C GLN A 32 0.15 15.95 -4.88
N LYS A 33 -1.17 15.93 -4.65
CA LYS A 33 -1.99 14.73 -4.77
C LYS A 33 -1.81 14.04 -6.12
N VAL A 34 -1.79 14.81 -7.21
CA VAL A 34 -1.71 14.28 -8.58
C VAL A 34 -0.42 13.49 -8.77
N ASP A 35 0.71 14.03 -8.27
CA ASP A 35 2.03 13.42 -8.43
C ASP A 35 2.10 12.04 -7.77
N VAL A 36 1.55 11.89 -6.55
CA VAL A 36 1.57 10.60 -5.83
C VAL A 36 0.69 9.56 -6.50
N GLU A 37 -0.48 9.93 -7.02
CA GLU A 37 -1.34 8.95 -7.71
C GLU A 37 -0.70 8.46 -9.02
N GLU A 38 -0.04 9.34 -9.76
CA GLU A 38 0.69 8.98 -10.98
C GLU A 38 1.89 8.07 -10.68
N ILE A 39 2.66 8.38 -9.63
CA ILE A 39 3.77 7.54 -9.16
C ILE A 39 3.28 6.13 -8.85
N PHE A 40 2.21 6.01 -8.07
CA PHE A 40 1.65 4.70 -7.71
C PHE A 40 1.11 3.97 -8.94
N TYR A 41 0.40 4.66 -9.84
CA TYR A 41 -0.11 4.07 -11.08
C TYR A 41 1.02 3.47 -11.91
N ASN A 42 2.06 4.26 -12.18
CA ASN A 42 3.19 3.85 -13.00
C ASN A 42 3.97 2.71 -12.33
N GLY A 43 4.29 2.84 -11.03
CA GLY A 43 5.02 1.83 -10.27
C GLY A 43 4.31 0.48 -10.26
N ILE A 44 3.00 0.49 -9.96
CA ILE A 44 2.20 -0.72 -9.93
C ILE A 44 2.03 -1.31 -11.33
N SER A 45 1.71 -0.49 -12.34
CA SER A 45 1.39 -0.99 -13.69
C SER A 45 2.60 -1.61 -14.38
N ILE A 46 3.80 -1.05 -14.18
CA ILE A 46 5.06 -1.61 -14.70
C ILE A 46 5.33 -3.00 -14.07
N LEU A 47 5.08 -3.14 -12.77
CA LEU A 47 5.42 -4.35 -12.03
C LEU A 47 4.36 -5.45 -12.10
N SER A 48 3.09 -5.08 -12.25
CA SER A 48 1.97 -6.00 -12.19
C SER A 48 1.74 -6.77 -13.50
N ASN A 49 2.23 -6.24 -14.63
CA ASN A 49 2.08 -6.82 -15.97
C ASN A 49 0.63 -7.25 -16.28
N GLY A 50 -0.33 -6.39 -15.94
CA GLY A 50 -1.76 -6.63 -16.15
C GLY A 50 -2.43 -7.57 -15.14
N LYS A 51 -1.72 -8.06 -14.13
CA LYS A 51 -2.29 -8.86 -13.04
C LYS A 51 -2.71 -7.98 -11.88
N TYR A 52 -3.84 -8.27 -11.28
CA TYR A 52 -4.20 -7.66 -10.01
C TYR A 52 -3.43 -8.35 -8.87
N LEU A 53 -2.62 -7.58 -8.15
CA LEU A 53 -1.84 -8.05 -6.99
C LEU A 53 -2.22 -7.26 -5.73
N PRO A 54 -2.13 -7.84 -4.52
CA PRO A 54 -2.18 -7.08 -3.29
C PRO A 54 -0.94 -6.18 -3.18
N ILE A 55 -1.10 -5.00 -2.56
CA ILE A 55 0.01 -4.10 -2.25
C ILE A 55 0.25 -4.02 -0.74
N LEU A 56 1.51 -4.20 -0.34
CA LEU A 56 2.01 -3.97 1.02
C LEU A 56 2.75 -2.62 1.03
N ILE A 57 2.17 -1.65 1.73
CA ILE A 57 2.67 -0.29 1.87
C ILE A 57 3.33 -0.18 3.24
N ASN A 58 4.65 -0.09 3.26
CA ASN A 58 5.45 -0.02 4.47
C ASN A 58 5.60 1.42 4.96
N LEU A 59 5.19 1.67 6.19
CA LEU A 59 5.25 2.96 6.87
C LEU A 59 5.96 2.83 8.22
N GLU A 60 6.77 1.79 8.43
CA GLU A 60 7.47 1.58 9.71
C GLU A 60 8.49 2.69 10.01
N ASP A 61 9.24 3.11 8.99
CA ASP A 61 10.25 4.17 9.12
C ASP A 61 9.68 5.59 8.96
N ILE A 62 8.36 5.70 8.79
CA ILE A 62 7.67 6.98 8.61
C ILE A 62 7.11 7.49 9.93
N SER A 63 7.22 8.81 10.17
CA SER A 63 6.67 9.43 11.36
C SER A 63 5.15 9.19 11.46
N SER A 64 4.63 9.03 12.68
CA SER A 64 3.20 8.74 12.90
C SER A 64 2.27 9.75 12.21
N ALA A 65 2.65 11.04 12.19
CA ALA A 65 1.86 12.08 11.52
C ALA A 65 1.82 11.89 10.00
N ASN A 66 2.97 11.60 9.38
CA ASN A 66 3.04 11.35 7.94
C ASN A 66 2.39 10.02 7.57
N ALA A 67 2.54 8.97 8.38
CA ALA A 67 1.84 7.70 8.17
C ALA A 67 0.31 7.89 8.13
N ILE A 68 -0.25 8.73 9.01
CA ILE A 68 -1.68 9.08 8.97
C ILE A 68 -2.05 9.85 7.70
N LYS A 69 -1.22 10.81 7.26
CA LYS A 69 -1.44 11.55 6.00
C LYS A 69 -1.41 10.61 4.78
N ILE A 70 -0.37 9.79 4.65
CA ILE A 70 -0.21 8.79 3.58
C ILE A 70 -1.40 7.84 3.57
N PHE A 71 -1.78 7.31 4.74
CA PHE A 71 -2.91 6.40 4.85
C PHE A 71 -4.20 7.03 4.36
N LYS A 72 -4.56 8.23 4.84
CA LYS A 72 -5.78 8.94 4.42
C LYS A 72 -5.80 9.20 2.92
N PHE A 73 -4.62 9.51 2.37
CA PHE A 73 -4.45 9.74 0.95
C PHE A 73 -4.67 8.47 0.12
N LEU A 74 -3.85 7.44 0.35
CA LEU A 74 -3.84 6.21 -0.45
C LEU A 74 -5.09 5.36 -0.23
N SER A 75 -5.71 5.42 0.94
CA SER A 75 -6.99 4.73 1.19
C SER A 75 -8.10 5.27 0.30
N ASN A 76 -8.06 6.57 -0.01
CA ASN A 76 -9.08 7.25 -0.80
C ASN A 76 -8.73 7.39 -2.28
N SER A 77 -7.48 7.17 -2.68
CA SER A 77 -7.06 7.25 -4.08
C SER A 77 -7.84 6.28 -4.97
N THR A 78 -8.54 6.83 -5.98
CA THR A 78 -9.33 6.07 -6.95
C THR A 78 -8.42 5.26 -7.88
N ILE A 79 -7.33 5.88 -8.35
CA ILE A 79 -6.35 5.25 -9.24
C ILE A 79 -5.76 3.99 -8.61
N VAL A 80 -5.31 4.08 -7.35
CA VAL A 80 -4.75 2.90 -6.66
C VAL A 80 -5.82 1.84 -6.39
N LYS A 81 -7.10 2.22 -6.20
CA LYS A 81 -8.20 1.24 -6.03
C LYS A 81 -8.44 0.41 -7.30
N GLU A 82 -8.19 0.96 -8.48
CA GLU A 82 -8.51 0.29 -9.75
C GLU A 82 -7.43 -0.69 -10.23
N ILE A 83 -6.26 -0.72 -9.58
CA ILE A 83 -5.08 -1.46 -10.08
C ILE A 83 -4.50 -2.46 -9.08
N VAL A 84 -5.08 -2.60 -7.88
CA VAL A 84 -4.63 -3.56 -6.84
C VAL A 84 -5.81 -4.36 -6.27
N LEU A 85 -5.53 -5.57 -5.76
CA LEU A 85 -6.54 -6.42 -5.12
C LEU A 85 -6.91 -5.96 -3.71
N SER A 86 -5.90 -5.51 -2.96
CA SER A 86 -6.06 -5.06 -1.58
C SER A 86 -4.89 -4.19 -1.17
N LYS A 87 -5.09 -3.35 -0.16
CA LYS A 87 -4.08 -2.44 0.38
C LYS A 87 -3.78 -2.84 1.82
N ILE A 88 -2.55 -3.26 2.08
CA ILE A 88 -2.09 -3.63 3.42
C ILE A 88 -1.08 -2.57 3.86
N PHE A 89 -1.38 -1.84 4.92
CA PHE A 89 -0.48 -0.85 5.51
C PHE A 89 0.26 -1.47 6.68
N LEU A 90 1.59 -1.45 6.64
CA LEU A 90 2.44 -1.86 7.76
C LEU A 90 2.93 -0.62 8.50
N VAL A 91 2.71 -0.55 9.81
CA VAL A 91 3.06 0.62 10.64
C VAL A 91 3.85 0.22 11.86
N ARG A 92 4.74 1.11 12.32
CA ARG A 92 5.67 0.83 13.43
C ARG A 92 5.04 0.49 14.78
N SER A 93 3.81 0.94 15.06
CA SER A 93 3.24 0.83 16.40
C SER A 93 1.76 0.51 16.41
N VAL A 94 1.35 -0.19 17.47
CA VAL A 94 -0.05 -0.52 17.75
C VAL A 94 -0.91 0.74 17.84
N GLY A 95 -0.39 1.83 18.42
CA GLY A 95 -1.11 3.10 18.51
C GLY A 95 -1.47 3.67 17.14
N VAL A 96 -0.52 3.70 16.19
CA VAL A 96 -0.79 4.14 14.81
C VAL A 96 -1.79 3.19 14.16
N LYS A 97 -1.61 1.87 14.30
CA LYS A 97 -2.54 0.87 13.77
C LYS A 97 -3.98 1.10 14.20
N VAL A 98 -4.21 1.37 15.49
CA VAL A 98 -5.54 1.65 16.04
C VAL A 98 -6.14 2.90 15.39
N VAL A 99 -5.36 3.99 15.31
CA VAL A 99 -5.82 5.25 14.70
C VAL A 99 -6.21 5.06 13.22
N LEU A 100 -5.37 4.38 12.43
CA LEU A 100 -5.67 4.13 11.02
C LEU A 100 -6.85 3.18 10.83
N SER A 101 -7.00 2.18 11.70
CA SER A 101 -8.14 1.26 11.67
C SER A 101 -9.46 1.98 11.93
N LEU A 102 -9.47 2.97 12.83
CA LEU A 102 -10.63 3.83 13.06
C LEU A 102 -10.98 4.68 11.83
N TYR A 103 -9.97 5.25 11.16
CA TYR A 103 -10.19 5.96 9.89
C TYR A 103 -10.75 5.04 8.80
N ASN A 104 -10.26 3.80 8.74
CA ASN A 104 -10.73 2.81 7.77
C ASN A 104 -12.19 2.41 7.99
N LEU A 105 -12.62 2.27 9.24
CA LEU A 105 -13.98 1.85 9.60
C LEU A 105 -15.05 2.83 9.14
N VAL A 106 -14.72 4.13 9.14
CA VAL A 106 -15.62 5.20 8.68
C VAL A 106 -15.62 5.33 7.16
N GLY A 107 -14.60 4.80 6.48
CA GLY A 107 -14.58 4.69 5.03
C GLY A 107 -15.40 3.51 4.54
N ASP A 108 -15.96 3.61 3.34
CA ASP A 108 -16.54 2.49 2.60
C ASP A 108 -15.61 2.09 1.43
N PRO A 109 -14.48 1.42 1.70
CA PRO A 109 -13.52 1.11 0.66
C PRO A 109 -13.98 -0.12 -0.13
N VAL A 110 -14.26 0.09 -1.42
CA VAL A 110 -14.54 -0.98 -2.41
C VAL A 110 -13.39 -2.01 -2.46
N VAL A 111 -12.15 -1.56 -2.26
CA VAL A 111 -10.96 -2.42 -2.18
C VAL A 111 -10.61 -2.70 -0.72
N PRO A 112 -10.42 -3.96 -0.30
CA PRO A 112 -10.08 -4.28 1.08
C PRO A 112 -8.82 -3.54 1.56
N ILE A 113 -8.95 -2.84 2.69
CA ILE A 113 -7.84 -2.18 3.38
C ILE A 113 -7.60 -2.87 4.72
N LYS A 114 -6.34 -3.19 5.01
CA LYS A 114 -5.91 -3.74 6.31
C LYS A 114 -4.73 -2.96 6.85
N VAL A 115 -4.66 -2.82 8.18
CA VAL A 115 -3.55 -2.15 8.87
C VAL A 115 -2.90 -3.12 9.85
N CYS A 116 -1.59 -3.29 9.75
CA CYS A 116 -0.79 -4.23 10.50
C CYS A 116 0.40 -3.52 11.13
N ASN A 117 0.97 -4.13 12.16
CA ASN A 117 2.20 -3.69 12.81
C ASN A 117 3.20 -4.86 12.97
N ASP A 118 3.00 -5.89 12.17
CA ASP A 118 3.81 -7.09 12.09
C ASP A 118 3.92 -7.47 10.62
N PHE A 119 5.15 -7.56 10.12
CA PHE A 119 5.43 -7.81 8.71
C PHE A 119 4.90 -9.17 8.25
N ASN A 120 5.07 -10.22 9.07
CA ASN A 120 4.64 -11.58 8.71
C ASN A 120 3.12 -11.66 8.57
N LEU A 121 2.39 -10.97 9.46
CA LEU A 121 0.95 -10.85 9.40
C LEU A 121 0.50 -10.07 8.16
N ALA A 122 1.20 -8.98 7.82
CA ALA A 122 0.91 -8.20 6.61
C ALA A 122 1.06 -9.05 5.35
N VAL A 123 2.17 -9.78 5.21
CA VAL A 123 2.42 -10.72 4.10
C VAL A 123 1.37 -11.83 4.05
N LYS A 124 1.01 -12.41 5.21
CA LYS A 124 -0.04 -13.43 5.30
C LYS A 124 -1.38 -12.92 4.79
N TYR A 125 -1.74 -11.67 5.06
CA TYR A 125 -2.96 -11.08 4.51
C TYR A 125 -2.89 -10.89 3.00
N CYS A 126 -1.76 -10.42 2.46
CA CYS A 126 -1.57 -10.32 1.01
C CYS A 126 -1.80 -11.68 0.32
N HIS A 127 -1.15 -12.75 0.82
CA HIS A 127 -1.32 -14.09 0.25
C HIS A 127 -2.76 -14.61 0.38
N LYS A 128 -3.43 -14.34 1.49
CA LYS A 128 -4.84 -14.72 1.68
C LYS A 128 -5.73 -14.03 0.66
N ASP A 129 -5.57 -12.73 0.47
CA ASP A 129 -6.37 -11.94 -0.48
C ASP A 129 -6.09 -12.37 -1.93
N TYR A 130 -4.83 -12.57 -2.29
CA TYR A 130 -4.43 -13.07 -3.61
C TYR A 130 -5.00 -14.46 -3.89
N SER A 131 -4.90 -15.38 -2.93
CA SER A 131 -5.44 -16.74 -3.07
C SER A 131 -6.96 -16.72 -3.19
N ALA A 132 -7.66 -15.93 -2.38
CA ALA A 132 -9.10 -15.81 -2.43
C ALA A 132 -9.59 -15.32 -3.80
N PHE A 133 -8.90 -14.37 -4.42
CA PHE A 133 -9.22 -13.90 -5.76
C PHE A 133 -8.99 -14.97 -6.83
N ASN A 134 -7.83 -15.65 -6.81
CA ASN A 134 -7.45 -16.62 -7.84
C ASN A 134 -8.07 -18.02 -7.67
N THR A 135 -8.65 -18.35 -6.51
CA THR A 135 -9.35 -19.64 -6.32
C THR A 135 -10.75 -19.65 -6.94
N ILE A 136 -11.27 -18.46 -7.32
CA ILE A 136 -12.60 -18.28 -7.92
C ILE A 136 -12.49 -18.19 -9.46
N SER A 137 -11.27 -18.21 -10.02
CA SER A 137 -10.97 -18.22 -11.46
C SER A 137 -10.54 -19.60 -11.93
#